data_AF-A0A099L0T1-F1
#
_entry.id   AF-A0A099L0T1-F1
#
_cell.length_a   1.000
_cell.length_b   1.000
_cell.length_c   1.000
_cell.angle_alpha   90.00
_cell.angle_beta   90.00
_cell.angle_gamma   90.00
#
_symmetry.space_group_name_H-M   'P 1'
#
loop_
_entity.id
_entity.type
_entity.pdbx_description
1 polymer ?
#
loop_
_entity_poly.entity_id
_entity_poly.type
_entity_poly.pdbx_seq_one_letter_code
_entity_poly.pdbx_strand_id
1 'polypeptide(L)' 'MDARLDPAKYAGLAEGDAHVIRNAGGRASDDAIRSLVISYKLLGTKEWFVIHHTDCGMETFNNDIMGELLAGLKK' A
#
# COMPACT_ATOMS: atom_id res chain seq x y z
N MET A 1 -0.40 -0.19 4.69
CA MET A 1 0.66 -0.83 5.50
C MET A 1 0.23 -1.02 6.96
N ASP A 2 -1.07 -0.86 7.25
CA ASP A 2 -1.59 -0.94 8.61
C ASP A 2 -1.31 -2.31 9.25
N ALA A 3 -0.82 -2.30 10.48
CA ALA A 3 -0.43 -3.51 11.22
C ALA A 3 -1.62 -4.42 11.57
N ARG A 4 -2.84 -3.89 11.57
CA ARG A 4 -4.07 -4.66 11.83
C ARG A 4 -4.46 -5.55 10.64
N LEU A 5 -3.88 -5.32 9.47
CA LEU A 5 -4.22 -6.05 8.24
C LEU A 5 -3.17 -7.11 7.90
N ASP A 6 -3.64 -8.34 7.82
CA ASP A 6 -2.96 -9.46 7.18
C ASP A 6 -3.72 -9.84 5.89
N PRO A 7 -3.21 -9.43 4.71
CA PRO A 7 -3.85 -9.70 3.42
C PRO A 7 -4.11 -11.17 3.13
N ALA A 8 -3.17 -12.05 3.47
CA ALA A 8 -3.35 -13.47 3.20
C ALA A 8 -4.51 -14.02 4.03
N LYS A 9 -4.55 -13.65 5.31
CA LYS A 9 -5.59 -14.13 6.24
C LYS A 9 -6.99 -13.63 5.88
N TYR A 10 -7.19 -12.34 5.61
CA TYR A 10 -8.55 -11.83 5.36
C TYR A 10 -9.06 -12.17 3.95
N ALA A 11 -8.17 -12.36 2.98
CA ALA A 11 -8.55 -12.71 1.61
C ALA A 11 -8.57 -14.23 1.36
N GLY A 12 -8.17 -15.04 2.34
CA GLY A 12 -8.13 -16.50 2.23
C GLY A 12 -7.08 -17.01 1.25
N LEU A 13 -5.96 -16.30 1.11
CA LEU A 13 -4.88 -16.62 0.18
C LEU A 13 -3.89 -17.60 0.82
N ALA A 14 -3.43 -18.56 0.03
CA ALA A 14 -2.26 -19.39 0.32
C ALA A 14 -0.97 -18.75 -0.20
N GLU A 15 0.17 -19.29 0.23
CA GLU A 15 1.47 -18.88 -0.28
C GLU A 15 1.56 -19.12 -1.80
N GLY A 16 1.92 -18.07 -2.53
CA GLY A 16 2.03 -18.10 -4.00
C GLY A 16 0.76 -17.65 -4.76
N ASP A 17 -0.38 -17.49 -4.08
CA ASP A 17 -1.65 -17.16 -4.77
C ASP A 17 -1.67 -15.74 -5.36
N ALA A 18 -1.00 -14.78 -4.72
CA ALA A 18 -1.04 -13.38 -5.15
C ALA A 18 0.25 -12.62 -4.82
N HIS A 19 0.58 -11.67 -5.67
CA HIS A 19 1.50 -10.59 -5.31
C HIS A 19 0.78 -9.57 -4.41
N VAL A 20 1.36 -9.28 -3.25
CA VAL A 20 0.78 -8.36 -2.27
C VAL A 20 1.63 -7.10 -2.20
N ILE A 21 1.10 -5.99 -2.72
CA ILE A 21 1.76 -4.67 -2.67
C ILE A 21 1.13 -3.85 -1.55
N ARG A 22 1.96 -3.30 -0.64
CA ARG A 22 1.48 -2.53 0.53
C ARG A 22 2.28 -1.24 0.68
N ASN A 23 1.58 -0.12 0.85
CA ASN A 23 2.18 1.16 1.21
C ASN A 23 1.27 1.93 2.20
N ALA A 24 1.71 3.12 2.63
CA ALA A 24 0.92 4.00 3.48
C ALA A 24 -0.38 4.42 2.75
N GLY A 25 -1.54 4.10 3.33
CA GLY A 25 -2.86 4.44 2.79
C GLY A 25 -3.35 3.62 1.61
N GLY A 26 -2.61 2.62 1.12
CA GLY A 26 -3.03 1.84 -0.05
C GLY A 26 -3.08 2.68 -1.33
N ARG A 27 -2.15 3.62 -1.48
CA ARG A 27 -2.13 4.61 -2.56
C ARG A 27 -1.60 4.00 -3.86
N ALA A 28 -2.20 4.37 -4.99
CA ALA A 28 -1.68 4.06 -6.32
C ALA A 28 -0.51 5.02 -6.68
N SER A 29 0.59 4.93 -5.94
CA SER A 29 1.83 5.66 -6.25
C SER A 29 2.53 5.08 -7.48
N ASP A 30 3.47 5.83 -8.05
CA ASP A 30 4.31 5.35 -9.17
C ASP A 30 4.99 4.02 -8.85
N ASP A 31 5.41 3.81 -7.60
CA ASP A 31 6.01 2.56 -7.16
C ASP A 31 5.03 1.38 -7.15
N ALA A 32 3.79 1.61 -6.71
CA ALA A 32 2.73 0.61 -6.75
C ALA A 32 2.35 0.28 -8.20
N ILE A 33 2.19 1.29 -9.05
CA ILE A 33 1.87 1.12 -10.48
C ILE A 33 2.99 0.38 -11.19
N ARG A 34 4.26 0.76 -10.97
CA ARG A 34 5.43 0.05 -11.51
C ARG A 34 5.41 -1.43 -11.15
N SER A 35 5.09 -1.74 -9.89
CA SER A 35 5.01 -3.11 -9.38
C SER A 35 3.85 -3.90 -10.01
N LEU A 36 2.68 -3.28 -10.19
CA LEU A 36 1.54 -3.87 -10.90
C LEU A 36 1.84 -4.15 -12.38
N VAL A 37 2.53 -3.23 -13.06
CA VAL A 37 2.97 -3.42 -14.45
C VAL A 37 3.91 -4.61 -14.57
N ILE A 38 4.88 -4.75 -13.66
CA ILE A 38 5.77 -5.92 -13.61
C ILE A 38 4.96 -7.20 -13.38
N SER A 39 4.08 -7.19 -12.38
CA SER A 39 3.19 -8.32 -12.07
C SER A 39 2.41 -8.80 -13.28
N TYR A 40 1.85 -7.88 -14.08
CA TYR A 40 1.06 -8.22 -15.26
C TYR A 40 1.91 -8.58 -16.49
N LYS A 41 2.90 -7.74 -16.84
CA LYS A 41 3.66 -7.87 -18.08
C LYS A 41 4.69 -8.98 -18.01
N LEU A 42 5.31 -9.18 -16.85
CA LEU A 42 6.42 -10.09 -16.67
C LEU A 42 6.04 -11.36 -15.90
N LEU A 43 5.06 -11.27 -14.99
CA LEU A 43 4.66 -12.38 -14.11
C LEU A 43 3.25 -12.91 -14.36
N GLY A 44 2.53 -12.37 -15.36
CA GLY A 44 1.31 -12.97 -15.91
C GLY A 44 0.01 -12.74 -15.15
N THR A 45 -0.02 -12.00 -14.04
CA THR A 45 -1.28 -11.70 -13.31
C THR A 45 -2.26 -10.96 -14.22
N LYS A 46 -3.58 -11.23 -14.13
CA LYS A 46 -4.61 -10.59 -14.98
C LYS A 46 -5.66 -9.78 -14.21
N GLU A 47 -5.71 -9.95 -12.91
CA GLU A 47 -6.72 -9.34 -12.04
C GLU A 47 -6.01 -8.62 -10.89
N TRP A 48 -6.58 -7.50 -10.46
CA TRP A 48 -6.06 -6.69 -9.38
C TRP A 48 -7.20 -6.22 -8.49
N PHE A 49 -6.94 -6.21 -7.17
CA PHE A 49 -7.86 -5.70 -6.17
C PHE A 49 -7.19 -4.57 -5.40
N VAL A 50 -7.90 -3.45 -5.23
CA VAL A 50 -7.45 -2.32 -4.41
C VAL A 50 -8.28 -2.32 -3.13
N ILE A 51 -7.59 -2.44 -1.99
CA ILE A 51 -8.23 -2.62 -0.69
C ILE A 51 -7.83 -1.48 0.23
N HIS A 52 -8.75 -0.56 0.45
CA HIS A 52 -8.70 0.40 1.55
C HIS A 52 -9.38 -0.20 2.79
N HIS A 53 -9.15 0.42 3.94
CA HIS A 53 -9.76 0.03 5.20
C HIS A 53 -10.24 1.26 5.96
N THR A 54 -11.23 1.04 6.82
CA THR A 54 -11.74 2.06 7.75
C THR A 54 -10.67 2.44 8.77
N ASP A 55 -10.81 3.65 9.33
CA ASP A 55 -9.92 4.17 10.38
C ASP A 55 -8.45 4.11 9.93
N CYS A 56 -8.20 4.55 8.69
CA CYS A 56 -6.86 4.56 8.14
C CYS A 56 -6.07 5.70 8.77
N GLY A 57 -4.89 5.41 9.34
CA GLY A 57 -4.04 6.45 9.93
C GLY A 57 -3.68 7.58 8.95
N MET A 58 -3.72 7.34 7.63
CA MET A 58 -3.50 8.37 6.63
C MET A 58 -4.62 9.42 6.54
N GLU A 59 -5.76 9.21 7.20
CA GLU A 59 -6.85 10.18 7.31
C GLU A 59 -6.60 11.21 8.42
N THR A 60 -5.64 10.96 9.31
CA THR A 60 -5.46 11.77 10.53
C THR A 60 -4.43 12.89 10.37
N PHE A 61 -3.83 13.06 9.19
CA PHE A 61 -2.84 14.11 8.93
C PHE A 61 -2.79 14.50 7.46
N ASN A 62 -2.09 15.60 7.17
CA ASN A 62 -1.95 16.16 5.82
C ASN A 62 -0.47 16.48 5.51
N ASN A 63 -0.24 17.02 4.32
CA ASN A 63 1.12 17.36 3.86
C ASN A 63 1.77 18.48 4.68
N ASP A 64 0.98 19.39 5.27
CA ASP A 64 1.50 20.49 6.07
C ASP A 64 2.15 19.96 7.35
N ILE A 65 1.41 19.09 8.09
CA ILE A 65 1.93 18.41 9.29
C ILE A 65 3.20 17.62 8.96
N MET A 66 3.20 16.89 7.84
CA MET A 66 4.39 16.15 7.40
C MET A 66 5.57 17.07 7.07
N GLY A 67 5.31 18.21 6.44
CA GLY A 67 6.33 19.22 6.14
C GLY A 67 6.95 19.80 7.41
N GLU A 68 6.13 20.13 8.41
CA GLU A 68 6.60 20.63 9.71
C GLU A 68 7.48 19.60 10.44
N LEU A 69 7.06 18.33 10.46
CA LEU A 69 7.84 17.24 11.06
C LEU A 69 9.21 17.09 10.41
N LEU A 70 9.27 17.15 9.08
CA LEU A 70 10.53 17.03 8.32
C LEU A 70 11.42 18.27 8.49
N ALA A 71 10.84 19.46 8.63
CA ALA A 71 11.58 20.68 8.91
C ALA A 71 12.18 20.70 10.32
N GLY A 72 11.48 20.13 11.31
CA GLY A 72 11.92 20.02 12.70
C GLY A 72 13.12 19.07 12.92
N LEU A 73 13.41 18.19 11.97
CA LEU A 73 14.55 17.27 11.98
C LEU A 73 15.89 17.92 11.58
N LYS A 74 15.90 19.22 11.24
CA LYS A 74 17.13 19.99 10.93
C LYS A 74 17.76 20.67 12.16
N LYS A 75 17.84 19.98 13.30
CA LYS A 75 18.68 20.40 14.43
C LYS A 75 19.81 19.41 14.65
#